data_AF-G0UCD0-F1
#
_entry.id   AF-G0UCD0-F1
#
_cell.length_a   1.000
_cell.length_b   1.000
_cell.length_c   1.000
_cell.angle_alpha   90.00
_cell.angle_beta   90.00
_cell.angle_gamma   90.00
#
_symmetry.space_group_name_H-M   'P 1'
#
loop_
_entity.id
_entity.type
_entity.pdbx_description
1 polymer ?
#
loop_
_entity_poly.entity_id
_entity_poly.type
_entity_poly.pdbx_seq_one_letter_code
_entity_poly.pdbx_strand_id
1 'polypeptide(L)'
;MQRPGSQQFQPIDSLTPFLGSKWWIRARVTDKSDVRRWNKPTSQGKLFSFTLIDESASIRATVFNDAVDIFDPLIVNGQVYYLGGGQVKNANRKFSNVNNDYEVTFDSTSQISIAQDSGSSLLPMQRYNFVPIGILKKREVGSLVDVLVVVHSVDDLTTITQKSTGRELVKRNVRVCDSTASVDVTLWNDEARNWTFGQGTVLAIRQLKVGNFDGVSLSSTSQSSFDVNPNIADTKKLAEWYISTGGRDVVSLSSLTSAAGGVGGSTLGEGYRGYKYFDDIAVEGLGRGPRPDYVDVRCTPVYLKQDSQWYDACPQC
;
A
#
# COMPACT_ATOMS: atom_id res chain seq x y z
N MET A 1 -8.11 -37.48 9.86
CA MET A 1 -7.93 -36.08 10.29
C MET A 1 -8.28 -35.98 11.76
N GLN A 2 -7.28 -35.99 12.66
CA GLN A 2 -7.53 -35.83 14.08
C GLN A 2 -7.85 -34.35 14.34
N ARG A 3 -9.02 -34.06 14.92
CA ARG A 3 -9.23 -32.80 15.64
C ARG A 3 -8.13 -32.72 16.69
N PRO A 4 -7.35 -31.63 16.79
CA PRO A 4 -6.40 -31.52 17.87
C PRO A 4 -7.17 -31.41 19.18
N GLY A 5 -7.12 -32.46 20.00
CA GLY A 5 -7.56 -32.41 21.38
C GLY A 5 -6.70 -31.38 22.11
N SER A 6 -7.34 -30.38 22.71
CA SER A 6 -6.74 -29.41 23.64
C SER A 6 -5.37 -28.85 23.25
N GLN A 7 -5.19 -28.40 22.00
CA GLN A 7 -4.01 -27.58 21.68
C GLN A 7 -4.19 -26.19 22.28
N GLN A 8 -3.24 -25.77 23.12
CA GLN A 8 -3.19 -24.43 23.69
C GLN A 8 -2.88 -23.44 22.56
N PHE A 9 -3.86 -22.64 22.16
CA PHE A 9 -3.67 -21.55 21.21
C PHE A 9 -2.95 -20.40 21.90
N GLN A 10 -1.95 -19.86 21.24
CA GLN A 10 -1.23 -18.69 21.71
C GLN A 10 -1.76 -17.44 21.02
N PRO A 11 -1.71 -16.28 21.70
CA PRO A 11 -2.00 -15.01 21.06
C PRO A 11 -0.96 -14.70 19.98
N ILE A 12 -1.36 -14.03 18.89
CA ILE A 12 -0.47 -13.56 17.83
C ILE A 12 0.67 -12.72 18.41
N ASP A 13 0.40 -11.91 19.44
CA ASP A 13 1.39 -11.03 20.07
C ASP A 13 2.54 -11.79 20.76
N SER A 14 2.36 -13.06 21.11
CA SER A 14 3.44 -13.88 21.70
C SER A 14 4.32 -14.57 20.65
N LEU A 15 4.01 -14.44 19.37
CA LEU A 15 4.82 -15.06 18.30
C LEU A 15 6.15 -14.32 18.16
N THR A 16 7.25 -15.06 18.30
CA THR A 16 8.61 -14.56 18.08
C THR A 16 9.41 -15.57 17.25
N PRO A 17 10.49 -15.15 16.58
CA PRO A 17 11.37 -16.06 15.83
C PRO A 17 11.98 -17.18 16.67
N PHE A 18 12.01 -17.05 18.00
CA PHE A 18 12.63 -18.00 18.92
C PHE A 18 11.69 -19.13 19.36
N LEU A 19 10.40 -19.06 19.05
CA LEU A 19 9.43 -20.10 19.43
C LEU A 19 9.60 -21.44 18.69
N GLY A 20 10.41 -21.48 17.63
CA GLY A 20 10.50 -22.63 16.73
C GLY A 20 9.18 -22.86 15.97
N SER A 21 8.94 -24.10 15.51
CA SER A 21 7.77 -24.46 14.69
C SER A 21 6.59 -25.03 15.48
N LYS A 22 6.68 -25.12 16.82
CA LYS A 22 5.64 -25.70 17.67
C LYS A 22 4.74 -24.63 18.28
N TRP A 23 3.98 -23.95 17.44
CA TRP A 23 2.98 -22.99 17.89
C TRP A 23 1.70 -23.14 17.08
N TRP A 24 0.60 -22.70 17.69
CA TRP A 24 -0.74 -22.71 17.10
C TRP A 24 -1.43 -21.41 17.47
N ILE A 25 -2.07 -20.80 16.48
CA ILE A 25 -2.92 -19.63 16.66
C ILE A 25 -4.31 -19.92 16.09
N ARG A 26 -5.30 -19.24 16.65
CA ARG A 26 -6.65 -19.16 16.09
C ARG A 26 -6.87 -17.72 15.64
N ALA A 27 -6.97 -17.52 14.33
CA ALA A 27 -7.01 -16.18 13.77
C ALA A 27 -7.95 -16.10 12.58
N ARG A 28 -8.54 -14.91 12.41
CA ARG A 28 -9.35 -14.56 11.24
C ARG A 28 -8.45 -14.08 10.11
N VAL A 29 -8.69 -14.56 8.90
CA VAL A 29 -8.01 -14.05 7.71
C VAL A 29 -8.66 -12.75 7.26
N THR A 30 -7.84 -11.73 7.03
CA THR A 30 -8.21 -10.49 6.35
C THR A 30 -7.20 -10.18 5.24
N ASP A 31 -7.59 -9.34 4.27
CA ASP A 31 -6.69 -8.80 3.23
C ASP A 31 -5.87 -9.85 2.45
N LYS A 32 -6.48 -10.98 2.07
CA LYS A 32 -5.87 -11.93 1.14
C LYS A 32 -5.56 -11.25 -0.19
N SER A 33 -4.31 -11.37 -0.63
CA SER A 33 -3.85 -10.91 -1.94
C SER A 33 -4.06 -11.94 -3.03
N ASP A 34 -4.09 -11.48 -4.27
CA ASP A 34 -3.91 -12.35 -5.42
C ASP A 34 -2.53 -13.04 -5.40
N VAL A 35 -2.45 -14.16 -6.12
CA VAL A 35 -1.19 -14.86 -6.36
C VAL A 35 -0.31 -14.03 -7.30
N ARG A 36 0.82 -13.57 -6.78
CA ARG A 36 1.85 -12.85 -7.53
C ARG A 36 2.97 -13.81 -7.94
N ARG A 37 3.45 -13.68 -9.18
CA ARG A 37 4.60 -14.43 -9.69
C ARG A 37 5.79 -13.50 -9.81
N TRP A 38 6.98 -14.00 -9.50
CA TRP A 38 8.23 -13.29 -9.80
C TRP A 38 9.11 -14.17 -10.68
N ASN A 39 9.86 -13.51 -11.55
CA ASN A 39 10.90 -14.12 -12.37
C ASN A 39 12.15 -13.24 -12.27
N LYS A 40 13.15 -13.74 -11.55
CA LYS A 40 14.49 -13.14 -11.43
C LYS A 40 15.47 -14.04 -12.18
N PRO A 41 16.60 -13.52 -12.68
CA PRO A 41 17.61 -14.32 -13.37
C PRO A 41 18.06 -15.56 -12.59
N THR A 42 18.02 -15.50 -11.26
CA THR A 42 18.46 -16.55 -10.34
C THR A 42 17.31 -17.34 -9.70
N SER A 43 16.06 -16.89 -9.78
CA SER A 43 14.93 -17.55 -9.12
C SER A 43 13.59 -17.14 -9.71
N GLN A 44 12.70 -18.10 -9.87
CA GLN A 44 11.30 -17.87 -10.20
C GLN A 44 10.41 -18.50 -9.15
N GLY A 45 9.20 -17.96 -8.98
CA GLY A 45 8.23 -18.55 -8.07
C GLY A 45 6.93 -17.75 -8.01
N LYS A 46 6.08 -18.16 -7.06
CA LYS A 46 4.78 -17.56 -6.80
C LYS A 46 4.53 -17.41 -5.31
N LEU A 47 3.81 -16.37 -4.92
CA LEU A 47 3.42 -16.12 -3.55
C LEU A 47 2.05 -15.48 -3.49
N PHE A 48 1.38 -15.66 -2.36
CA PHE A 48 0.32 -14.76 -1.94
C PHE A 48 0.50 -14.45 -0.46
N SER A 49 -0.08 -13.35 -0.02
CA SER A 49 -0.02 -12.92 1.38
C SER A 49 -1.42 -12.61 1.88
N PHE A 50 -1.62 -12.74 3.18
CA PHE A 50 -2.84 -12.36 3.86
C PHE A 50 -2.50 -11.86 5.26
N THR A 51 -3.43 -11.15 5.88
CA THR A 51 -3.31 -10.71 7.27
C THR A 51 -4.13 -11.64 8.15
N LEU A 52 -3.61 -11.93 9.33
CA LEU A 52 -4.26 -12.71 10.38
C LEU A 52 -4.55 -11.78 11.54
N ILE A 53 -5.73 -11.90 12.12
CA ILE A 53 -6.17 -11.08 13.26
C ILE A 53 -6.74 -11.98 14.35
N ASP A 54 -6.30 -11.73 15.58
CA ASP A 54 -6.91 -12.25 16.80
C ASP A 54 -7.21 -11.12 17.80
N GLU A 55 -7.56 -11.49 19.04
CA GLU A 55 -7.85 -10.54 20.12
C GLU A 55 -6.63 -9.71 20.54
N SER A 56 -5.42 -10.25 20.37
CA SER A 56 -4.17 -9.62 20.79
C SER A 56 -3.65 -8.65 19.73
N ALA A 57 -3.41 -9.13 18.51
CA ALA A 57 -2.66 -8.43 17.48
C ALA A 57 -3.11 -8.84 16.07
N SER A 58 -2.50 -8.19 15.08
CA SER A 58 -2.57 -8.61 13.68
C SER A 58 -1.17 -9.04 13.24
N ILE A 59 -1.05 -10.01 12.35
CA ILE A 59 0.23 -10.43 11.78
C ILE A 59 0.07 -10.73 10.30
N ARG A 60 1.06 -10.35 9.49
CA ARG A 60 1.06 -10.71 8.08
C ARG A 60 1.57 -12.14 7.91
N ALA A 61 0.92 -12.91 7.06
CA ALA A 61 1.36 -14.22 6.61
C ALA A 61 1.66 -14.20 5.09
N THR A 62 2.69 -14.93 4.68
CA THR A 62 3.03 -15.13 3.26
C THR A 62 3.21 -16.61 2.98
N VAL A 63 2.68 -17.08 1.85
CA VAL A 63 2.82 -18.45 1.36
C VAL A 63 3.64 -18.41 0.08
N PHE A 64 4.62 -19.29 -0.06
CA PHE A 64 5.50 -19.37 -1.23
C PHE A 64 5.38 -20.70 -1.97
N ASN A 65 5.56 -20.65 -3.29
CA ASN A 65 5.77 -21.77 -4.20
C ASN A 65 4.68 -22.85 -4.08
N ASP A 66 5.05 -24.10 -3.83
CA ASP A 66 4.14 -25.26 -3.86
C ASP A 66 3.04 -25.14 -2.80
N ALA A 67 3.32 -24.47 -1.68
CA ALA A 67 2.32 -24.22 -0.65
C ALA A 67 1.19 -23.29 -1.13
N VAL A 68 1.44 -22.49 -2.18
CA VAL A 68 0.40 -21.65 -2.79
C VAL A 68 -0.71 -22.50 -3.39
N ASP A 69 -0.37 -23.59 -4.09
CA ASP A 69 -1.37 -24.46 -4.71
C ASP A 69 -2.26 -25.17 -3.68
N ILE A 70 -1.73 -25.37 -2.46
CA ILE A 70 -2.43 -26.02 -1.36
C ILE A 70 -3.33 -25.04 -0.63
N PHE A 71 -2.80 -23.86 -0.25
CA PHE A 71 -3.49 -22.97 0.68
C PHE A 71 -4.27 -21.84 0.02
N ASP A 72 -3.93 -21.41 -1.19
CA ASP A 72 -4.70 -20.38 -1.90
C ASP A 72 -6.19 -20.74 -2.02
N PRO A 73 -6.60 -21.94 -2.49
CA PRO A 73 -8.02 -22.28 -2.59
C PRO A 73 -8.70 -22.46 -1.22
N LEU A 74 -7.94 -22.69 -0.14
CA LEU A 74 -8.46 -22.95 1.20
C LEU A 74 -8.68 -21.64 2.00
N ILE A 75 -7.86 -20.62 1.75
CA ILE A 75 -7.87 -19.36 2.49
C ILE A 75 -8.89 -18.39 1.87
N VAL A 76 -9.85 -17.96 2.70
CA VAL A 76 -10.95 -17.06 2.36
C VAL A 76 -11.00 -15.91 3.37
N ASN A 77 -11.14 -14.68 2.87
CA ASN A 77 -11.28 -13.49 3.72
C ASN A 77 -12.52 -13.58 4.62
N GLY A 78 -12.37 -13.16 5.88
CA GLY A 78 -13.42 -13.17 6.90
C GLY A 78 -13.58 -14.49 7.64
N GLN A 79 -13.02 -15.59 7.13
CA GLN A 79 -13.08 -16.91 7.75
C GLN A 79 -12.00 -17.06 8.84
N VAL A 80 -12.30 -17.84 9.88
CA VAL A 80 -11.38 -18.15 10.98
C VAL A 80 -10.71 -19.50 10.74
N TYR A 81 -9.42 -19.57 11.04
CA TYR A 81 -8.61 -20.77 10.87
C TYR A 81 -7.80 -21.08 12.13
N TYR A 82 -7.52 -22.36 12.33
CA TYR A 82 -6.41 -22.81 13.15
C TYR A 82 -5.18 -22.91 12.26
N LEU A 83 -4.13 -22.16 12.62
CA LEU A 83 -2.86 -22.15 11.90
C LEU A 83 -1.75 -22.59 12.85
N GLY A 84 -0.91 -23.51 12.40
CA GLY A 84 0.23 -23.99 13.18
C GLY A 84 1.42 -24.33 12.30
N GLY A 85 2.60 -24.25 12.89
CA GLY A 85 3.86 -24.35 12.15
C GLY A 85 4.20 -23.07 11.39
N GLY A 86 5.04 -23.17 10.37
CA GLY A 86 5.56 -22.00 9.67
C GLY A 86 6.71 -21.29 10.41
N GLN A 87 7.30 -20.31 9.74
CA GLN A 87 8.48 -19.58 10.20
C GLN A 87 8.11 -18.14 10.53
N VAL A 88 8.37 -17.72 11.78
CA VAL A 88 8.21 -16.32 12.23
C VAL A 88 9.51 -15.59 11.95
N LYS A 89 9.45 -14.46 11.23
CA LYS A 89 10.60 -13.63 10.87
C LYS A 89 10.28 -12.16 11.08
N ASN A 90 11.28 -11.28 11.04
CA ASN A 90 11.04 -9.84 11.13
C ASN A 90 10.18 -9.33 9.96
N ALA A 91 9.20 -8.48 10.27
CA ALA A 91 8.28 -7.92 9.29
C ALA A 91 9.01 -7.01 8.31
N ASN A 92 8.73 -7.18 7.02
CA ASN A 92 9.23 -6.24 6.01
C ASN A 92 8.27 -5.04 5.88
N ARG A 93 8.54 -3.99 6.64
CA ARG A 93 7.72 -2.75 6.69
C ARG A 93 7.61 -2.01 5.35
N LYS A 94 8.45 -2.33 4.36
CA LYS A 94 8.29 -1.80 2.99
C LYS A 94 7.06 -2.35 2.28
N PHE A 95 6.66 -3.56 2.65
CA PHE A 95 5.56 -4.26 1.99
C PHE A 95 4.37 -4.51 2.90
N SER A 96 4.49 -4.29 4.22
CA SER A 96 3.47 -4.59 5.22
C SER A 96 3.06 -3.35 6.01
N ASN A 97 1.74 -3.16 6.17
CA ASN A 97 1.13 -2.13 7.04
C ASN A 97 0.70 -2.64 8.40
N VAL A 98 0.85 -3.94 8.61
CA VAL A 98 0.42 -4.58 9.84
C VAL A 98 1.34 -4.06 10.95
N ASN A 99 0.75 -3.55 12.02
CA ASN A 99 1.48 -3.04 13.18
C ASN A 99 2.02 -4.21 14.04
N ASN A 100 2.97 -4.96 13.48
CA ASN A 100 3.64 -6.07 14.11
C ASN A 100 5.10 -6.10 13.64
N ASP A 101 6.02 -6.36 14.58
CA ASP A 101 7.46 -6.44 14.29
C ASP A 101 7.83 -7.74 13.59
N TYR A 102 6.91 -8.70 13.54
CA TYR A 102 7.09 -10.00 12.94
C TYR A 102 6.05 -10.28 11.84
N GLU A 103 6.41 -11.21 10.95
CA GLU A 103 5.54 -11.78 9.93
C GLU A 103 5.76 -13.30 9.85
N VAL A 104 4.75 -14.03 9.41
CA VAL A 104 4.79 -15.48 9.29
C VAL A 104 4.99 -15.88 7.84
N THR A 105 5.81 -16.90 7.61
CA THR A 105 5.90 -17.59 6.32
C THR A 105 5.41 -19.01 6.49
N PHE A 106 4.41 -19.40 5.70
CA PHE A 106 3.92 -20.78 5.66
C PHE A 106 4.52 -21.52 4.45
N ASP A 107 4.77 -22.80 4.67
CA ASP A 107 5.31 -23.75 3.71
C ASP A 107 4.42 -25.01 3.65
N SER A 108 4.79 -26.00 2.83
CA SER A 108 4.02 -27.23 2.64
C SER A 108 3.91 -28.10 3.91
N THR A 109 4.71 -27.83 4.95
CA THR A 109 4.67 -28.55 6.23
C THR A 109 3.74 -27.88 7.25
N SER A 110 3.30 -26.65 6.95
CA SER A 110 2.41 -25.88 7.80
C SER A 110 1.01 -26.48 7.84
N GLN A 111 0.32 -26.32 8.96
CA GLN A 111 -1.01 -26.89 9.18
C GLN A 111 -2.03 -25.76 9.24
N ILE A 112 -2.95 -25.73 8.28
CA ILE A 112 -4.03 -24.74 8.20
C ILE A 112 -5.35 -25.48 8.06
N SER A 113 -6.29 -25.21 8.96
CA SER A 113 -7.62 -25.82 8.93
C SER A 113 -8.68 -24.81 9.36
N ILE A 114 -9.89 -24.92 8.81
CA ILE A 114 -11.00 -24.01 9.14
C ILE A 114 -11.41 -24.22 10.60
N ALA A 115 -11.54 -23.13 11.35
CA ALA A 115 -12.12 -23.13 12.68
C ALA A 115 -13.65 -22.97 12.58
N GLN A 116 -14.38 -23.83 13.27
CA GLN A 116 -15.85 -23.80 13.35
C GLN A 116 -16.33 -23.72 14.81
N ASP A 117 -15.47 -23.28 15.72
CA ASP A 117 -15.79 -23.20 17.15
C ASP A 117 -16.58 -21.93 17.50
N SER A 118 -17.26 -21.98 18.64
CA SER A 118 -18.07 -20.86 19.16
C SER A 118 -17.24 -19.60 19.42
N GLY A 119 -15.93 -19.74 19.64
CA GLY A 119 -15.02 -18.61 19.86
C GLY A 119 -14.67 -17.83 18.59
N SER A 120 -14.94 -18.37 17.40
CA SER A 120 -14.64 -17.71 16.13
C SER A 120 -15.42 -16.40 15.93
N SER A 121 -16.62 -16.28 16.51
CA SER A 121 -17.43 -15.06 16.46
C SER A 121 -16.90 -13.92 17.34
N LEU A 122 -16.07 -14.23 18.33
CA LEU A 122 -15.47 -13.25 19.24
C LEU A 122 -14.26 -12.55 18.63
N LEU A 123 -13.63 -13.18 17.63
CA LEU A 123 -12.49 -12.57 16.94
C LEU A 123 -12.94 -11.33 16.17
N PRO A 124 -12.16 -10.24 16.21
CA PRO A 124 -12.50 -9.01 15.50
C PRO A 124 -12.61 -9.25 13.99
N MET A 125 -13.60 -8.61 13.35
CA MET A 125 -13.83 -8.79 11.92
C MET A 125 -12.77 -8.11 11.05
N GLN A 126 -12.33 -6.93 11.46
CA GLN A 126 -11.40 -6.09 10.70
C GLN A 126 -10.70 -5.13 11.65
N ARG A 127 -9.38 -4.99 11.51
CA ARG A 127 -8.57 -4.05 12.31
C ARG A 127 -7.91 -3.06 11.35
N TYR A 128 -8.24 -1.78 11.48
CA TYR A 128 -7.59 -0.71 10.71
C TYR A 128 -6.35 -0.23 11.46
N ASN A 129 -5.28 0.06 10.72
CA ASN A 129 -4.09 0.72 11.26
C ASN A 129 -3.97 2.14 10.70
N PHE A 130 -4.91 3.01 11.11
CA PHE A 130 -5.01 4.34 10.52
C PHE A 130 -3.78 5.19 10.81
N VAL A 131 -3.29 5.82 9.75
CA VAL A 131 -2.21 6.80 9.78
C VAL A 131 -2.84 8.18 9.53
N PRO A 132 -2.70 9.14 10.45
CA PRO A 132 -3.13 10.52 10.19
C PRO A 132 -2.44 11.10 8.96
N ILE A 133 -3.16 11.85 8.14
CA ILE A 133 -2.63 12.39 6.87
C ILE A 133 -1.39 13.23 7.15
N GLY A 134 -1.41 14.09 8.18
CA GLY A 134 -0.32 15.00 8.52
C GLY A 134 1.03 14.33 8.77
N ILE A 135 1.07 13.05 9.13
CA ILE A 135 2.32 12.31 9.35
C ILE A 135 2.80 11.51 8.12
N LEU A 136 2.06 11.52 7.01
CA LEU A 136 2.45 10.81 5.78
C LEU A 136 3.78 11.34 5.21
N LYS A 137 4.14 12.60 5.45
CA LYS A 137 5.45 13.17 5.12
C LYS A 137 6.64 12.40 5.73
N LYS A 138 6.41 11.65 6.81
CA LYS A 138 7.44 10.84 7.50
C LYS A 138 7.43 9.37 7.07
N ARG A 139 6.51 8.95 6.20
CA ARG A 139 6.42 7.57 5.71
C ARG A 139 7.35 7.37 4.51
N GLU A 140 7.91 6.16 4.40
CA GLU A 140 8.76 5.79 3.26
C GLU A 140 7.91 5.75 1.99
N VAL A 141 8.41 6.34 0.90
CA VAL A 141 7.77 6.22 -0.42
C VAL A 141 7.71 4.75 -0.82
N GLY A 142 6.55 4.32 -1.32
CA GLY A 142 6.26 2.93 -1.66
C GLY A 142 5.72 2.09 -0.49
N SER A 143 5.78 2.58 0.75
CA SER A 143 5.07 1.95 1.87
C SER A 143 3.55 2.04 1.65
N LEU A 144 2.82 1.08 2.20
CA LEU A 144 1.36 1.13 2.18
C LEU A 144 0.89 1.86 3.46
N VAL A 145 -0.32 2.40 3.47
CA VAL A 145 -0.98 2.95 4.66
C VAL A 145 -2.49 2.69 4.62
N ASP A 146 -3.11 2.68 5.80
CA ASP A 146 -4.56 2.78 5.95
C ASP A 146 -4.90 4.18 6.46
N VAL A 147 -5.97 4.79 5.96
CA VAL A 147 -6.38 6.15 6.34
C VAL A 147 -7.89 6.20 6.59
N LEU A 148 -8.31 7.00 7.57
CA LEU A 148 -9.72 7.34 7.81
C LEU A 148 -9.91 8.80 7.43
N VAL A 149 -10.70 9.05 6.38
CA VAL A 149 -10.72 10.34 5.69
C VAL A 149 -12.12 10.71 5.25
N VAL A 150 -12.33 12.00 4.99
CA VAL A 150 -13.52 12.52 4.33
C VAL A 150 -13.18 12.91 2.90
N VAL A 151 -14.05 12.56 1.95
CA VAL A 151 -13.93 13.03 0.56
C VAL A 151 -14.15 14.54 0.53
N HIS A 152 -13.17 15.28 0.02
CA HIS A 152 -13.22 16.72 -0.09
C HIS A 152 -13.60 17.18 -1.50
N SER A 153 -12.97 16.61 -2.54
CA SER A 153 -13.32 16.85 -3.94
C SER A 153 -12.98 15.64 -4.80
N VAL A 154 -13.67 15.51 -5.93
CA VAL A 154 -13.49 14.43 -6.89
C VAL A 154 -13.27 15.05 -8.25
N ASP A 155 -12.18 14.68 -8.91
CA ASP A 155 -11.87 15.15 -10.26
C ASP A 155 -12.57 14.30 -11.32
N ASP A 156 -12.66 14.84 -12.53
CA ASP A 156 -13.19 14.13 -13.69
C ASP A 156 -12.32 12.92 -14.05
N LEU A 157 -12.96 11.93 -14.69
CA LEU A 157 -12.28 10.74 -15.17
C LEU A 157 -11.37 11.11 -16.35
N THR A 158 -10.12 10.66 -16.30
CA THR A 158 -9.12 10.91 -17.35
C THR A 158 -8.56 9.59 -17.86
N THR A 159 -8.16 9.55 -19.13
CA THR A 159 -7.47 8.40 -19.72
C THR A 159 -6.04 8.79 -20.05
N ILE A 160 -5.10 7.93 -19.70
CA ILE A 160 -3.67 8.14 -19.91
C ILE A 160 -3.09 6.91 -20.61
N THR A 161 -2.34 7.12 -21.69
CA THR A 161 -1.67 6.03 -22.42
C THR A 161 -0.26 5.81 -21.87
N GLN A 162 0.07 4.57 -21.49
CA GLN A 162 1.38 4.21 -20.95
C GLN A 162 2.43 4.27 -22.05
N LYS A 163 3.41 5.18 -21.94
CA LYS A 163 4.44 5.34 -22.96
C LYS A 163 5.27 4.07 -23.21
N SER A 164 5.51 3.26 -22.18
CA SER A 164 6.34 2.05 -22.27
C SER A 164 5.62 0.82 -22.86
N THR A 165 4.30 0.70 -22.65
CA THR A 165 3.54 -0.49 -23.06
C THR A 165 2.45 -0.20 -24.08
N GLY A 166 2.17 1.09 -24.35
CA GLY A 166 1.04 1.55 -25.17
C GLY A 166 -0.33 1.36 -24.52
N ARG A 167 -0.41 0.81 -23.30
CA ARG A 167 -1.68 0.48 -22.64
C ARG A 167 -2.40 1.73 -22.15
N GLU A 168 -3.69 1.85 -22.47
CA GLU A 168 -4.55 2.87 -21.87
C GLU A 168 -4.90 2.52 -20.42
N LEU A 169 -4.69 3.48 -19.52
CA LEU A 169 -5.05 3.41 -18.11
C LEU A 169 -6.02 4.53 -17.80
N VAL A 170 -7.11 4.17 -17.12
CA VAL A 170 -8.07 5.16 -16.63
C VAL A 170 -7.66 5.61 -15.26
N LYS A 171 -7.73 6.92 -15.03
CA LYS A 171 -7.29 7.59 -13.80
C LYS A 171 -8.37 8.55 -13.31
N ARG A 172 -8.59 8.58 -11.99
CA ARG A 172 -9.38 9.62 -11.31
C ARG A 172 -8.65 10.05 -10.04
N ASN A 173 -8.53 11.34 -9.81
CA ASN A 173 -7.98 11.87 -8.56
C ASN A 173 -9.13 12.20 -7.60
N VAL A 174 -8.94 11.88 -6.32
CA VAL A 174 -9.87 12.24 -5.26
C VAL A 174 -9.08 12.92 -4.16
N ARG A 175 -9.44 14.15 -3.83
CA ARG A 175 -8.89 14.84 -2.66
C ARG A 175 -9.63 14.37 -1.42
N VAL A 176 -8.86 13.89 -0.44
CA VAL A 176 -9.39 13.47 0.85
C VAL A 176 -8.71 14.25 1.97
N CYS A 177 -9.39 14.41 3.10
CA CYS A 177 -8.85 15.11 4.26
C CYS A 177 -9.25 14.46 5.59
N ASP A 178 -8.42 14.67 6.59
CA ASP A 178 -8.72 14.45 8.00
C ASP A 178 -8.48 15.75 8.77
N SER A 179 -8.62 15.73 10.10
CA SER A 179 -8.40 16.91 10.94
C SER A 179 -6.96 17.43 10.96
N THR A 180 -6.02 16.74 10.31
CA THR A 180 -4.60 17.07 10.33
C THR A 180 -4.09 17.64 9.01
N ALA A 181 -4.59 17.15 7.87
CA ALA A 181 -4.16 17.58 6.53
C ALA A 181 -5.10 17.06 5.42
N SER A 182 -4.92 17.55 4.18
CA SER A 182 -5.50 16.95 2.97
C SER A 182 -4.44 16.33 2.06
N VAL A 183 -4.83 15.33 1.27
CA VAL A 183 -3.95 14.65 0.30
C VAL A 183 -4.76 14.14 -0.89
N ASP A 184 -4.13 14.09 -2.06
CA ASP A 184 -4.74 13.53 -3.26
C ASP A 184 -4.48 12.01 -3.34
N VAL A 185 -5.57 11.27 -3.56
CA VAL A 185 -5.58 9.82 -3.81
C VAL A 185 -5.80 9.60 -5.30
N THR A 186 -4.84 8.96 -5.96
CA THR A 186 -4.99 8.50 -7.35
C THR A 186 -5.69 7.14 -7.38
N LEU A 187 -6.80 7.06 -8.11
CA LEU A 187 -7.52 5.82 -8.42
C LEU A 187 -7.22 5.37 -9.84
N TRP A 188 -7.22 4.06 -10.06
CA TRP A 188 -6.92 3.46 -11.36
C TRP A 188 -8.07 2.59 -11.87
N ASN A 189 -8.18 2.45 -13.19
CA ASN A 189 -9.05 1.51 -13.89
C ASN A 189 -10.48 1.42 -13.32
N ASP A 190 -10.85 0.27 -12.76
CA ASP A 190 -12.21 -0.01 -12.31
C ASP A 190 -12.56 0.79 -11.05
N GLU A 191 -11.61 0.97 -10.11
CA GLU A 191 -11.79 1.85 -8.96
C GLU A 191 -12.04 3.30 -9.41
N ALA A 192 -11.34 3.76 -10.45
CA ALA A 192 -11.55 5.09 -11.00
C ALA A 192 -12.94 5.22 -11.68
N ARG A 193 -13.35 4.22 -12.49
CA ARG A 193 -14.63 4.23 -13.23
C ARG A 193 -15.84 4.14 -12.30
N ASN A 194 -15.76 3.28 -11.30
CA ASN A 194 -16.87 2.94 -10.42
C ASN A 194 -16.95 3.83 -9.17
N TRP A 195 -16.09 4.86 -9.06
CA TRP A 195 -16.15 5.80 -7.96
C TRP A 195 -17.47 6.58 -7.95
N THR A 196 -18.21 6.46 -6.86
CA THR A 196 -19.53 7.09 -6.66
C THR A 196 -19.60 7.94 -5.39
N PHE A 197 -18.54 7.99 -4.59
CA PHE A 197 -18.53 8.66 -3.29
C PHE A 197 -18.32 10.17 -3.46
N GLY A 198 -19.32 10.96 -3.08
CA GLY A 198 -19.29 12.42 -3.16
C GLY A 198 -18.62 13.08 -1.95
N GLN A 199 -18.48 14.41 -2.04
CA GLN A 199 -17.97 15.25 -0.96
C GLN A 199 -18.72 15.00 0.36
N GLY A 200 -17.99 14.96 1.47
CA GLY A 200 -18.53 14.71 2.81
C GLY A 200 -18.67 13.23 3.18
N THR A 201 -18.43 12.29 2.25
CA THR A 201 -18.44 10.85 2.56
C THR A 201 -17.24 10.48 3.41
N VAL A 202 -17.44 9.81 4.55
CA VAL A 202 -16.36 9.25 5.35
C VAL A 202 -15.97 7.88 4.82
N LEU A 203 -14.69 7.67 4.57
CA LEU A 203 -14.11 6.44 4.05
C LEU A 203 -12.97 5.96 4.95
N ALA A 204 -12.98 4.68 5.30
CA ALA A 204 -11.75 3.99 5.68
C ALA A 204 -11.16 3.35 4.43
N ILE A 205 -9.97 3.80 4.04
CA ILE A 205 -9.28 3.30 2.86
C ILE A 205 -8.03 2.56 3.31
N ARG A 206 -7.91 1.29 2.92
CA ARG A 206 -6.79 0.42 3.29
C ARG A 206 -5.79 0.26 2.16
N GLN A 207 -4.56 -0.07 2.51
CA GLN A 207 -3.50 -0.46 1.56
C GLN A 207 -3.28 0.56 0.43
N LEU A 208 -3.37 1.85 0.74
CA LEU A 208 -2.98 2.91 -0.19
C LEU A 208 -1.45 3.01 -0.21
N LYS A 209 -0.86 3.14 -1.39
CA LYS A 209 0.58 3.31 -1.53
C LYS A 209 0.96 4.78 -1.39
N VAL A 210 1.93 5.06 -0.52
CA VAL A 210 2.51 6.40 -0.36
C VAL A 210 3.42 6.71 -1.55
N GLY A 211 3.12 7.81 -2.23
CA GLY A 211 3.93 8.42 -3.28
C GLY A 211 4.45 9.78 -2.86
N ASN A 212 5.39 10.30 -3.65
CA ASN A 212 5.95 11.64 -3.53
C ASN A 212 5.70 12.49 -4.79
N PHE A 213 4.68 12.15 -5.57
CA PHE A 213 4.24 12.97 -6.69
C PHE A 213 3.61 14.24 -6.15
N ASP A 214 4.14 15.39 -6.58
CA ASP A 214 3.69 16.74 -6.21
C ASP A 214 3.55 16.92 -4.68
N GLY A 215 4.59 16.59 -3.93
CA GLY A 215 4.59 16.60 -2.47
C GLY A 215 4.38 15.20 -1.91
N VAL A 216 3.30 14.97 -1.16
CA VAL A 216 2.87 13.63 -0.75
C VAL A 216 1.60 13.28 -1.51
N SER A 217 1.53 12.07 -2.04
CA SER A 217 0.35 11.53 -2.72
C SER A 217 0.06 10.13 -2.21
N LEU A 218 -1.19 9.70 -2.37
CA LEU A 218 -1.61 8.33 -2.15
C LEU A 218 -2.10 7.73 -3.46
N SER A 219 -1.98 6.43 -3.61
CA SER A 219 -2.48 5.72 -4.78
C SER A 219 -3.13 4.40 -4.43
N SER A 220 -4.23 4.08 -5.10
CA SER A 220 -4.88 2.79 -4.98
C SER A 220 -3.99 1.70 -5.58
N THR A 221 -3.99 0.55 -4.91
CA THR A 221 -3.37 -0.68 -5.40
C THR A 221 -4.44 -1.73 -5.62
N SER A 222 -4.09 -2.87 -6.23
CA SER A 222 -5.02 -4.01 -6.33
C SER A 222 -5.46 -4.59 -4.98
N GLN A 223 -4.82 -4.16 -3.88
CA GLN A 223 -5.13 -4.59 -2.52
C GLN A 223 -5.91 -3.52 -1.75
N SER A 224 -6.17 -2.36 -2.36
CA SER A 224 -6.90 -1.29 -1.71
C SER A 224 -8.36 -1.67 -1.53
N SER A 225 -8.90 -1.37 -0.36
CA SER A 225 -10.33 -1.51 -0.06
C SER A 225 -10.86 -0.21 0.51
N PHE A 226 -12.14 0.05 0.23
CA PHE A 226 -12.83 1.29 0.55
C PHE A 226 -14.08 0.95 1.34
N ASP A 227 -14.05 1.19 2.64
CA ASP A 227 -15.19 0.98 3.53
C ASP A 227 -15.90 2.32 3.76
N VAL A 228 -17.17 2.38 3.34
CA VAL A 228 -17.99 3.58 3.43
C VAL A 228 -18.63 3.68 4.80
N ASN A 229 -18.44 4.80 5.49
CA ASN A 229 -18.97 5.08 6.82
C ASN A 229 -18.78 3.88 7.78
N PRO A 230 -17.54 3.43 8.00
CA PRO A 230 -17.27 2.25 8.81
C PRO A 230 -17.83 2.44 10.23
N ASN A 231 -18.37 1.38 10.82
CA ASN A 231 -18.94 1.41 12.17
C ASN A 231 -17.84 1.41 13.25
N ILE A 232 -17.12 2.52 13.34
CA ILE A 232 -16.08 2.78 14.33
C ILE A 232 -16.32 4.15 14.98
N ALA A 233 -15.86 4.33 16.22
CA ALA A 233 -16.12 5.54 17.00
C ALA A 233 -15.61 6.82 16.32
N ASP A 234 -14.48 6.73 15.60
CA ASP A 234 -13.84 7.89 15.00
C ASP A 234 -14.53 8.37 13.70
N THR A 235 -15.36 7.54 13.06
CA THR A 235 -16.17 7.94 11.89
C THR A 235 -17.06 9.12 12.21
N LYS A 236 -17.76 9.07 13.36
CA LYS A 236 -18.67 10.15 13.78
C LYS A 236 -17.93 11.44 14.07
N LYS A 237 -16.83 11.34 14.82
CA LYS A 237 -15.98 12.50 15.15
C LYS A 237 -15.46 13.18 13.89
N LEU A 238 -15.02 12.39 12.92
CA LEU A 238 -14.47 12.91 11.66
C LEU A 238 -15.56 13.57 10.80
N ALA A 239 -16.76 12.97 10.74
CA ALA A 239 -17.90 13.57 10.06
C ALA A 239 -18.31 14.92 10.70
N GLU A 240 -18.43 14.97 12.03
CA GLU A 240 -18.77 16.19 12.78
C GLU A 240 -17.74 17.29 12.55
N TRP A 241 -16.46 16.95 12.62
CA TRP A 241 -15.36 17.87 12.32
C TRP A 241 -15.49 18.44 10.90
N TYR A 242 -15.75 17.60 9.89
CA TYR A 242 -15.89 18.05 8.51
C TYR A 242 -17.13 18.94 8.31
N ILE A 243 -18.26 18.63 8.96
CA ILE A 243 -19.46 19.48 8.92
C ILE A 243 -19.16 20.87 9.50
N SER A 244 -18.39 20.94 10.59
CA SER A 244 -18.07 22.22 11.26
C SER A 244 -17.08 23.10 10.50
N THR A 245 -16.09 22.50 9.82
CA THR A 245 -14.98 23.23 9.17
C THR A 245 -15.05 23.25 7.64
N GLY A 246 -15.83 22.35 7.04
CA GLY A 246 -15.79 22.05 5.61
C GLY A 246 -14.46 21.47 5.11
N GLY A 247 -13.56 21.08 6.03
CA GLY A 247 -12.19 20.66 5.70
C GLY A 247 -11.33 21.78 5.10
N ARG A 248 -11.65 23.05 5.35
CA ARG A 248 -10.90 24.21 4.81
C ARG A 248 -9.69 24.60 5.65
N ASP A 249 -9.65 24.19 6.91
CA ASP A 249 -8.65 24.65 7.88
C ASP A 249 -7.37 23.80 7.87
N VAL A 250 -7.24 22.85 6.93
CA VAL A 250 -6.15 21.88 6.90
C VAL A 250 -5.22 22.11 5.72
N VAL A 251 -3.93 21.90 5.96
CA VAL A 251 -2.89 22.07 4.94
C VAL A 251 -2.94 20.90 3.95
N SER A 252 -2.89 21.20 2.66
CA SER A 252 -2.69 20.17 1.64
C SER A 252 -1.24 19.70 1.59
N LEU A 253 -1.02 18.39 1.71
CA LEU A 253 0.30 17.77 1.53
C LEU A 253 0.63 17.53 0.06
N SER A 254 -0.39 17.47 -0.79
CA SER A 254 -0.25 17.51 -2.25
C SER A 254 -0.21 18.98 -2.68
N SER A 255 0.75 19.37 -3.51
CA SER A 255 0.86 20.77 -3.95
C SER A 255 -0.42 21.16 -4.69
N LEU A 256 -0.95 22.33 -4.36
CA LEU A 256 -1.94 23.01 -5.19
C LEU A 256 -1.19 23.58 -6.40
N THR A 257 -0.90 22.77 -7.41
CA THR A 257 -0.67 23.34 -8.73
C THR A 257 -2.03 23.81 -9.25
N SER A 258 -2.26 25.09 -9.02
CA SER A 258 -3.34 25.92 -9.53
C SER A 258 -3.62 25.58 -11.00
N ALA A 259 -4.91 25.50 -11.33
CA ALA A 259 -5.40 25.58 -12.69
C ALA A 259 -4.71 26.75 -13.45
N ALA A 260 -3.77 26.42 -14.32
CA ALA A 260 -3.25 27.32 -15.36
C ALA A 260 -2.62 26.48 -16.49
N GLY A 261 -3.44 26.18 -17.49
CA GLY A 261 -3.03 26.04 -18.89
C GLY A 261 -2.09 24.89 -19.26
N GLY A 262 -2.64 23.82 -19.81
CA GLY A 262 -1.88 22.90 -20.65
C GLY A 262 -2.48 21.52 -20.80
N VAL A 263 -3.36 21.35 -21.80
CA VAL A 263 -3.70 20.02 -22.32
C VAL A 263 -2.39 19.36 -22.79
N GLY A 264 -1.90 18.38 -22.04
CA GLY A 264 -0.66 17.71 -22.42
C GLY A 264 -0.25 16.58 -21.52
N GLY A 265 -0.67 15.36 -21.89
CA GLY A 265 0.05 14.10 -21.76
C GLY A 265 0.77 13.85 -20.44
N SER A 266 0.02 13.42 -19.43
CA SER A 266 0.55 12.89 -18.18
C SER A 266 1.36 11.62 -18.44
N THR A 267 2.62 11.62 -18.02
CA THR A 267 3.47 10.44 -18.00
C THR A 267 2.98 9.48 -16.91
N LEU A 268 2.69 8.25 -17.32
CA LEU A 268 2.45 7.15 -16.41
C LEU A 268 3.73 6.81 -15.65
N GLY A 269 3.64 7.09 -14.35
CA GLY A 269 4.66 6.99 -13.35
C GLY A 269 4.29 8.01 -12.30
N GLU A 270 3.38 7.63 -11.38
CA GLU A 270 3.44 8.15 -10.01
C GLU A 270 4.90 8.39 -9.69
N GLY A 271 5.25 9.62 -9.33
CA GLY A 271 6.63 10.12 -9.35
C GLY A 271 7.62 9.28 -8.57
N TYR A 272 8.00 8.11 -9.08
CA TYR A 272 9.29 7.53 -8.86
C TYR A 272 10.24 8.50 -9.56
N ARG A 273 10.62 9.53 -8.81
CA ARG A 273 12.03 9.89 -8.63
C ARG A 273 12.77 8.65 -8.09
N GLY A 274 12.72 7.58 -8.88
CA GLY A 274 13.29 6.31 -8.55
C GLY A 274 14.74 6.35 -8.92
N TYR A 275 15.56 5.69 -8.11
CA TYR A 275 16.89 5.31 -8.55
C TYR A 275 16.77 4.56 -9.88
N LYS A 276 17.29 5.16 -10.95
CA LYS A 276 17.45 4.51 -12.25
C LYS A 276 18.91 4.11 -12.46
N TYR A 277 19.10 3.02 -13.20
CA TYR A 277 20.41 2.71 -13.75
C TYR A 277 20.61 3.52 -15.03
N PHE A 278 21.87 3.80 -15.38
CA PHE A 278 22.19 4.55 -16.60
C PHE A 278 21.69 3.85 -17.87
N ASP A 279 21.68 2.51 -17.89
CA ASP A 279 21.19 1.74 -19.03
C ASP A 279 19.68 1.96 -19.26
N ASP A 280 18.89 2.02 -18.19
CA ASP A 280 17.44 2.26 -18.28
C ASP A 280 17.14 3.65 -18.85
N ILE A 281 17.92 4.67 -18.48
CA ILE A 281 17.79 6.04 -19.00
C ILE A 281 17.99 6.04 -20.52
N ALA A 282 18.98 5.29 -21.00
CA ALA A 282 19.29 5.18 -22.42
C ALA A 282 18.21 4.40 -23.19
N VAL A 283 17.75 3.26 -22.65
CA VAL A 283 16.74 2.39 -23.28
C VAL A 283 15.38 3.08 -23.35
N GLU A 284 14.96 3.76 -22.29
CA GLU A 284 13.69 4.49 -22.23
C GLU A 284 13.72 5.82 -23.01
N GLY A 285 14.92 6.28 -23.42
CA GLY A 285 15.09 7.51 -24.19
C GLY A 285 14.75 8.77 -23.40
N LEU A 286 14.99 8.78 -22.08
CA LEU A 286 14.70 9.92 -21.22
C LEU A 286 15.52 11.15 -21.63
N GLY A 287 14.89 12.33 -21.60
CA GLY A 287 15.49 13.60 -22.03
C GLY A 287 15.54 13.80 -23.55
N ARG A 288 15.02 12.85 -24.34
CA ARG A 288 14.91 12.98 -25.81
C ARG A 288 13.56 13.54 -26.26
N GLY A 289 12.62 13.69 -25.34
CA GLY A 289 11.32 14.30 -25.60
C GLY A 289 11.37 15.83 -25.62
N PRO A 290 10.29 16.49 -26.08
CA PRO A 290 10.17 17.95 -26.05
C PRO A 290 10.00 18.52 -24.62
N ARG A 291 9.84 17.66 -23.62
CA ARG A 291 9.71 18.03 -22.20
C ARG A 291 10.84 17.37 -21.41
N PRO A 292 11.34 18.02 -20.34
CA PRO A 292 12.39 17.44 -19.51
C PRO A 292 11.88 16.22 -18.75
N ASP A 293 12.73 15.21 -18.65
CA ASP A 293 12.56 14.05 -17.76
C ASP A 293 13.49 14.21 -16.56
N TYR A 294 13.02 13.84 -15.37
CA TYR A 294 13.77 13.94 -14.12
C TYR A 294 14.03 12.55 -13.56
N VAL A 295 15.26 12.28 -13.12
CA VAL A 295 15.70 10.99 -12.59
C VAL A 295 16.63 11.18 -11.39
N ASP A 296 16.61 10.22 -10.46
CA ASP A 296 17.61 10.12 -9.41
C ASP A 296 18.55 8.94 -9.75
N VAL A 297 19.86 9.15 -9.60
CA VAL A 297 20.86 8.11 -9.82
C VAL A 297 21.79 8.04 -8.61
N ARG A 298 22.18 6.82 -8.23
CA ARG A 298 23.26 6.59 -7.27
C ARG A 298 24.49 6.20 -8.06
N CYS A 299 25.48 7.08 -8.10
CA CYS A 299 26.70 6.86 -8.86
C CYS A 299 27.93 7.32 -8.10
N THR A 300 29.09 6.79 -8.50
CA THR A 300 30.41 7.29 -8.09
C THR A 300 30.98 8.10 -9.26
N PRO A 301 31.40 9.36 -9.06
CA PRO A 301 32.10 10.10 -10.10
C PRO A 301 33.41 9.38 -10.47
N VAL A 302 33.53 8.92 -11.71
CA VAL A 302 34.73 8.18 -12.18
C VAL A 302 35.72 9.12 -12.88
N TYR A 303 35.21 10.14 -13.56
CA TYR A 303 36.00 11.08 -14.32
C TYR A 303 35.34 12.46 -14.31
N LEU A 304 36.14 13.50 -14.03
CA LEU A 304 35.76 14.89 -14.23
C LEU A 304 36.63 15.46 -15.35
N LYS A 305 35.98 15.88 -16.44
CA LYS A 305 36.64 16.56 -17.56
C LYS A 305 37.34 17.82 -17.04
N GLN A 306 38.63 17.98 -17.33
CA GLN A 306 39.46 19.07 -16.80
C GLN A 306 39.38 20.35 -17.64
N ASP A 307 39.07 20.22 -18.93
CA ASP A 307 39.00 21.38 -19.83
C ASP A 307 37.64 22.08 -19.73
N SER A 308 37.64 23.41 -19.62
CA SER A 308 36.44 24.27 -19.61
C SER A 308 35.46 24.00 -18.45
N GLN A 309 35.97 23.68 -17.26
CA GLN A 309 35.14 23.46 -16.05
C GLN A 309 34.43 24.73 -15.55
N TRP A 310 35.01 25.90 -15.83
CA TRP A 310 34.48 27.20 -15.47
C TRP A 310 34.48 28.10 -16.71
N TYR A 311 33.61 29.11 -16.69
CA TYR A 311 33.59 30.17 -17.68
C TYR A 311 33.52 31.52 -16.94
N ASP A 312 34.09 32.56 -17.55
CA ASP A 312 34.00 33.90 -17.00
C ASP A 312 32.56 34.40 -17.16
N ALA A 313 31.84 34.45 -16.04
CA ALA A 313 30.47 34.94 -15.97
C ALA A 313 30.44 36.42 -15.55
N CYS A 314 29.42 37.14 -16.00
CA CYS A 314 29.10 38.46 -15.48
C CYS A 314 28.76 38.34 -13.98
N PRO A 315 29.40 39.08 -13.05
CA PRO A 315 29.13 38.94 -11.62
C PRO A 315 27.74 39.41 -11.16
N GLN A 316 26.99 40.08 -12.04
CA GLN A 316 25.71 40.73 -11.74
C GLN A 316 24.58 40.29 -12.68
N CYS A 317 24.85 39.29 -13.51
CA CYS A 317 23.93 38.61 -14.40
C CYS A 317 23.96 37.12 -14.01
#